data_AF-A0A496QCD4-F1
#
_entry.id   AF-A0A496QCD4-F1
#
_cell.length_a   1.000
_cell.length_b   1.000
_cell.length_c   1.000
_cell.angle_alpha   90.00
_cell.angle_beta   90.00
_cell.angle_gamma   90.00
#
_symmetry.space_group_name_H-M   'P 1'
#
loop_
_entity.id
_entity.type
_entity.pdbx_description
1 polymer ?
#
loop_
_entity_poly.entity_id
_entity_poly.type
_entity_poly.pdbx_seq_one_letter_code
_entity_poly.pdbx_strand_id
1 'polypeptide(L)' 'MAVKDRIPMPEQSPEERIKNFSEVALGYTEEMALAEANRCLQCP' A
#
# COMPACT_ATOMS: atom_id res chain seq x y z
N MET A 1 6.00 -7.64 -15.64
CA MET A 1 6.68 -6.40 -16.09
C MET A 1 6.86 -5.54 -14.85
N ALA A 2 8.08 -5.22 -14.45
CA ALA A 2 8.29 -4.43 -13.23
C ALA A 2 7.80 -2.99 -13.47
N VAL A 3 6.70 -2.64 -12.81
CA VAL A 3 6.16 -1.27 -12.80
C VAL A 3 7.04 -0.42 -11.89
N LYS A 4 7.47 0.76 -12.34
CA LYS A 4 8.39 1.62 -11.58
C LYS A 4 7.76 2.12 -10.28
N ASP A 5 6.52 2.55 -10.34
CA ASP A 5 5.81 3.15 -9.21
C ASP A 5 5.23 2.08 -8.28
N ARG A 6 5.30 2.34 -6.96
CA ARG A 6 4.70 1.46 -5.94
C ARG A 6 3.18 1.56 -5.97
N ILE A 7 2.51 0.46 -5.63
CA ILE A 7 1.09 0.50 -5.35
C ILE A 7 0.87 1.39 -4.12
N PRO A 8 0.06 2.46 -4.18
CA PRO A 8 -0.15 3.35 -3.04
C PRO A 8 -0.82 2.59 -1.90
N MET A 9 -0.34 2.79 -0.67
CA MET A 9 -0.94 2.17 0.50
C MET A 9 -2.25 2.90 0.84
N PRO A 10 -3.36 2.17 1.05
CA PRO A 10 -4.56 2.76 1.61
C PRO A 10 -4.26 3.36 2.98
N GLU A 11 -4.63 4.62 3.18
CA GLU A 11 -4.42 5.35 4.42
C GLU A 11 -5.71 6.07 4.84
N GLN A 12 -5.89 6.28 6.15
CA GLN A 12 -6.95 7.16 6.64
C GLN A 12 -6.76 8.59 6.14
N SER A 13 -7.88 9.27 5.85
CA SER A 13 -7.87 10.68 5.46
C SER A 13 -7.29 11.56 6.57
N PRO A 14 -6.56 12.64 6.24
CA PRO A 14 -6.03 13.57 7.23
C PRO A 14 -7.09 14.14 8.17
N GLU A 15 -8.28 14.45 7.65
CA GLU A 15 -9.39 15.06 8.37
C GLU A 15 -10.02 14.11 9.41
N GLU A 16 -9.93 12.81 9.17
CA GLU A 16 -10.41 11.77 10.09
C GLU A 16 -9.34 11.40 11.11
N ARG A 17 -8.10 11.16 10.68
CA ARG A 17 -7.01 10.68 11.56
C ARG A 17 -6.58 11.71 12.61
N ILE A 18 -6.83 12.99 12.40
CA ILE A 18 -6.58 14.03 13.42
C ILE A 18 -7.53 13.93 14.63
N LYS A 19 -8.63 13.16 14.52
CA LYS A 19 -9.68 13.05 15.54
C LYS A 19 -9.63 11.73 16.31
N ASN A 20 -8.70 10.84 16.00
CA ASN A 20 -8.66 9.49 16.54
C ASN A 20 -7.23 8.97 16.73
N PHE A 21 -7.08 7.81 17.38
CA PHE A 21 -5.81 7.11 17.60
C PHE A 21 -5.77 5.75 16.87
N SER A 22 -6.65 5.56 15.89
CA SER A 22 -6.71 4.34 15.09
C SER A 22 -5.56 4.32 14.06
N GLU A 23 -5.25 3.14 13.56
CA GLU A 23 -4.14 2.93 12.62
C GLU A 23 -4.32 3.70 11.31
N VAL A 24 -3.33 4.50 10.93
CA VAL A 24 -3.39 5.35 9.73
C VAL A 24 -3.18 4.54 8.46
N ALA A 25 -2.20 3.63 8.45
CA ALA A 25 -1.89 2.79 7.29
C ALA A 25 -2.79 1.55 7.30
N LEU A 26 -3.81 1.54 6.44
CA LEU A 26 -4.84 0.50 6.46
C LEU A 26 -4.39 -0.82 5.79
N GLY A 27 -3.18 -0.84 5.23
CA GLY A 27 -2.59 -2.00 4.58
C GLY A 27 -3.18 -2.30 3.20
N TYR A 28 -2.55 -3.23 2.50
CA TYR A 28 -2.99 -3.65 1.18
C TYR A 28 -4.12 -4.67 1.26
N THR A 29 -5.02 -4.62 0.28
CA THR A 29 -5.88 -5.78 -0.04
C THR A 29 -5.03 -6.89 -0.65
N GLU A 30 -5.57 -8.11 -0.70
CA GLU A 30 -4.90 -9.25 -1.33
C GLU A 30 -4.46 -8.94 -2.77
N GLU A 31 -5.34 -8.34 -3.56
CA GLU A 31 -5.05 -7.95 -4.95
C GLU A 31 -3.92 -6.91 -5.04
N MET A 32 -3.94 -5.90 -4.18
CA MET A 32 -2.89 -4.87 -4.13
C MET A 32 -1.54 -5.46 -3.70
N ALA A 33 -1.55 -6.37 -2.72
CA ALA A 33 -0.36 -7.03 -2.23
C ALA A 33 0.27 -7.92 -3.32
N LEU A 34 -0.55 -8.68 -4.06
CA LEU A 34 -0.09 -9.45 -5.21
C LEU A 34 0.46 -8.54 -6.32
N ALA A 35 -0.19 -7.43 -6.62
CA ALA A 35 0.28 -6.46 -7.60
C ALA A 35 1.64 -5.85 -7.22
N GLU A 36 1.82 -5.48 -5.95
CA GLU A 36 3.09 -4.96 -5.44
C GLU A 36 4.18 -6.05 -5.44
N ALA A 37 3.87 -7.28 -5.03
CA ALA A 37 4.81 -8.41 -5.04
C ALA A 37 5.32 -8.73 -6.46
N ASN A 38 4.43 -8.65 -7.47
CA ASN A 38 4.78 -8.87 -8.87
C ASN A 38 5.73 -7.82 -9.46
N ARG A 39 6.02 -6.72 -8.75
CA ARG A 39 7.04 -5.75 -9.16
C ARG A 39 8.45 -6.22 -8.85
N CYS A 40 8.63 -7.20 -7.97
CA CYS A 40 9.93 -7.76 -7.67
C CYS A 40 10.55 -8.39 -8.93
N LEU A 41 11.79 -8.00 -9.25
CA LEU A 41 12.52 -8.49 -10.43
C LEU A 41 13.05 -9.91 -10.27
N GLN A 42 12.97 -10.48 -9.05
CA GLN A 42 13.58 -11.77 -8.72
C GLN A 42 15.05 -11.84 -9.16
N CYS A 43 15.81 -10.78 -8.82
CA CYS A 43 17.23 -10.72 -9.15
C CYS A 43 17.99 -11.91 -8.54
N PRO A 44 18.95 -12.52 -9.27
CA PRO A 44 19.80 -13.58 -8.74
C PRO A 44 20.69 -13.08 -7.59
#